data_AF-A0A3M1JFU5-F1
#
_entry.id   AF-A0A3M1JFU5-F1
#
_cell.length_a   1.000
_cell.length_b   1.000
_cell.length_c   1.000
_cell.angle_alpha   90.00
_cell.angle_beta   90.00
_cell.angle_gamma   90.00
#
_symmetry.space_group_name_H-M   'P 1'
#
loop_
_entity.id
_entity.type
_entity.pdbx_description
1 polymer ?
#
loop_
_entity_poly.entity_id
_entity_poly.type
_entity_poly.pdbx_seq_one_letter_code
_entity_poly.pdbx_strand_id
1 'polypeptide(L)' 'LMTDAPFDEPIDFTYFNLWHHWGRTAKFGAWMQGPDYVQWHGAYEILHDLAELREMVADKLEKAGE' A
#
# COMPACT_ATOMS: atom_id res chain seq x y z
N LEU A 1 -10.38 -13.29 -9.50
CA LEU A 1 -9.98 -12.63 -8.23
C LEU A 1 -9.72 -11.15 -8.44
N MET A 2 -8.96 -10.76 -9.48
CA MET A 2 -8.91 -9.39 -10.01
C MET A 2 -9.44 -9.35 -11.45
N THR A 3 -9.89 -8.18 -11.88
CA THR A 3 -10.19 -7.83 -13.28
C THR A 3 -8.90 -7.55 -14.07
N ASP A 4 -9.02 -7.47 -15.40
CA ASP A 4 -7.89 -7.16 -16.30
C ASP A 4 -7.63 -5.65 -16.45
N ALA A 5 -8.61 -4.81 -16.11
CA ALA A 5 -8.46 -3.37 -16.24
C ALA A 5 -7.56 -2.85 -15.11
N PRO A 6 -6.55 -2.02 -15.39
CA PRO A 6 -5.70 -1.49 -14.33
C PRO A 6 -6.43 -0.40 -13.54
N PHE A 7 -6.30 -0.42 -12.21
CA PHE A 7 -6.80 0.64 -11.32
C PHE A 7 -8.32 0.84 -11.38
N ASP A 8 -9.07 -0.24 -11.54
CA ASP A 8 -10.53 -0.24 -11.46
C ASP A 8 -11.03 -0.73 -10.09
N GLU A 9 -10.17 -1.36 -9.30
CA GLU A 9 -10.49 -1.85 -7.96
C GLU A 9 -9.70 -1.12 -6.86
N PRO A 10 -10.28 -0.89 -5.67
CA PRO A 10 -9.59 -0.21 -4.56
C PRO A 10 -8.25 -0.85 -4.17
N ILE A 11 -8.15 -2.18 -4.27
CA ILE A 11 -6.94 -2.93 -3.91
C ILE A 11 -5.75 -2.59 -4.81
N ASP A 12 -5.99 -2.18 -6.05
CA ASP A 12 -4.93 -1.75 -6.97
C ASP A 12 -4.27 -0.47 -6.47
N PHE A 13 -5.06 0.47 -5.98
CA PHE A 13 -4.58 1.73 -5.41
C PHE A 13 -3.83 1.49 -4.10
N THR A 14 -4.35 0.65 -3.20
CA THR A 14 -3.66 0.31 -1.94
C THR A 14 -2.31 -0.36 -2.23
N TYR A 15 -2.28 -1.33 -3.15
CA TYR A 15 -1.02 -1.97 -3.56
C TYR A 15 -0.04 -0.97 -4.19
N PHE A 16 -0.53 -0.07 -5.05
CA PHE A 16 0.31 0.95 -5.69
C PHE A 16 0.85 1.96 -4.68
N ASN A 17 0.01 2.48 -3.77
CA ASN A 17 0.41 3.47 -2.77
C ASN A 17 1.49 2.94 -1.83
N LEU A 18 1.40 1.66 -1.42
CA LEU A 18 2.35 0.99 -0.54
C LEU A 18 3.82 1.20 -1.00
N TRP A 19 4.13 0.92 -2.27
CA TRP A 19 5.50 1.08 -2.77
C TRP A 19 5.73 2.42 -3.47
N HIS A 20 4.72 2.96 -4.17
CA HIS A 20 4.88 4.15 -4.98
C HIS A 20 4.78 5.43 -4.17
N HIS A 21 3.73 5.59 -3.37
CA HIS A 21 3.53 6.81 -2.60
C HIS A 21 4.37 6.76 -1.33
N TRP A 22 4.09 5.81 -0.45
CA TRP A 22 4.73 5.72 0.86
C TRP A 22 6.17 5.23 0.78
N GLY A 23 6.45 4.23 -0.07
CA GLY A 23 7.82 3.80 -0.35
C GLY A 23 8.71 4.93 -0.88
N ARG A 24 8.18 5.78 -1.77
CA ARG A 24 8.89 6.98 -2.25
C ARG A 24 9.04 8.00 -1.13
N THR A 25 8.00 8.28 -0.36
CA THR A 25 8.07 9.23 0.75
C THR A 25 9.13 8.84 1.76
N ALA A 26 9.18 7.57 2.16
CA ALA A 26 10.21 7.06 3.07
C ALA A 26 11.62 7.19 2.47
N LYS A 27 11.81 6.76 1.21
CA LYS A 27 13.11 6.80 0.53
C LYS A 27 13.64 8.23 0.35
N PHE A 28 12.81 9.13 -0.15
CA PHE A 28 13.22 10.52 -0.36
C PHE A 28 13.30 11.30 0.96
N GLY A 29 12.47 10.96 1.95
CA GLY A 29 12.60 11.45 3.32
C GLY A 29 13.99 11.12 3.89
N ALA A 30 14.47 9.90 3.69
CA ALA A 30 15.81 9.51 4.12
C ALA A 30 16.90 10.28 3.37
N TRP A 31 16.79 10.41 2.05
CA TRP A 31 17.74 11.17 1.23
C TRP A 31 17.83 12.65 1.63
N MET A 32 16.70 13.27 1.95
CA MET A 32 16.61 14.68 2.34
C MET A 32 16.76 14.91 3.85
N GLN A 33 17.13 13.90 4.62
CA GLN A 33 17.30 13.99 6.07
C GLN A 33 16.05 14.48 6.81
N GLY A 34 14.86 14.08 6.34
CA GLY A 34 13.56 14.36 6.95
C GLY A 34 13.08 13.18 7.80
N PRO A 35 13.41 13.10 9.10
CA PRO A 35 13.11 11.93 9.94
C PRO A 35 11.61 11.66 10.08
N ASP A 36 10.78 12.71 10.09
CA ASP A 36 9.32 12.59 10.17
C ASP A 36 8.72 11.94 8.90
N TYR A 37 9.27 12.28 7.73
CA TYR A 37 8.90 11.67 6.45
C TYR A 37 9.40 10.22 6.29
N VAL A 38 10.48 9.87 6.98
CA VAL A 38 10.95 8.47 7.04
C VAL A 38 10.03 7.65 7.93
N GLN A 39 9.66 8.19 9.09
CA GLN A 39 8.91 7.47 10.11
C GLN A 39 7.40 7.59 9.85
N TRP A 40 6.78 8.66 10.36
CA TRP A 40 5.33 8.79 10.44
C TRP A 40 4.65 8.92 9.08
N HIS A 41 5.26 9.64 8.13
CA HIS A 41 4.69 9.80 6.78
C HIS A 41 5.26 8.82 5.74
N GLY A 42 6.04 7.83 6.18
CA GLY A 42 6.72 6.87 5.31
C GLY A 42 6.54 5.45 5.80
N ALA A 43 7.45 4.99 6.68
CA ALA A 43 7.47 3.62 7.17
C ALA A 43 6.16 3.20 7.87
N TYR A 44 5.54 4.10 8.64
CA TYR A 44 4.25 3.84 9.26
C TYR A 44 3.15 3.60 8.22
N GLU A 45 3.04 4.47 7.22
CA GLU A 45 2.03 4.36 6.15
C GLU A 45 2.25 3.11 5.28
N ILE A 46 3.50 2.71 5.02
CA ILE A 46 3.81 1.42 4.36
C ILE A 46 3.23 0.25 5.18
N LEU A 47 3.42 0.26 6.50
CA LEU A 47 2.91 -0.81 7.37
C LEU A 47 1.38 -0.80 7.42
N HIS A 48 0.78 0.39 7.47
CA HIS A 48 -0.67 0.58 7.46
C HIS A 48 -1.29 0.01 6.18
N ASP A 49 -0.83 0.46 4.99
CA ASP A 49 -1.33 -0.04 3.71
C ASP A 49 -1.08 -1.54 3.54
N LEU A 50 0.01 -2.08 4.09
CA LEU A 50 0.26 -3.53 4.05
C LEU A 50 -0.76 -4.31 4.87
N ALA A 51 -1.18 -3.78 6.02
CA ALA A 51 -2.21 -4.40 6.84
C ALA A 51 -3.56 -4.37 6.11
N GLU A 52 -3.96 -3.22 5.56
CA GLU A 52 -5.18 -3.10 4.75
C GLU A 52 -5.16 -4.04 3.55
N LEU A 53 -4.05 -4.08 2.81
CA LEU A 53 -3.91 -4.95 1.64
C LEU A 53 -4.10 -6.44 2.00
N ARG A 54 -3.63 -6.88 3.17
CA ARG A 54 -3.81 -8.26 3.64
C ARG A 54 -5.28 -8.59 3.90
N GLU A 55 -6.02 -7.68 4.52
CA GLU A 55 -7.46 -7.85 4.74
C GLU A 55 -8.22 -7.88 3.41
N MET A 56 -7.91 -6.96 2.48
CA MET A 56 -8.53 -6.94 1.15
C MET A 56 -8.25 -8.22 0.35
N VAL A 57 -7.04 -8.78 0.47
CA VAL A 57 -6.70 -10.07 -0.15
C VAL A 57 -7.50 -11.21 0.50
N ALA A 58 -7.60 -11.25 1.83
CA ALA A 58 -8.37 -12.27 2.54
C ALA A 58 -9.85 -12.26 2.12
N ASP A 59 -10.49 -11.09 2.12
CA ASP A 59 -11.87 -10.90 1.69
C ASP A 59 -12.13 -11.38 0.25
N LYS A 60 -11.19 -11.10 -0.66
CA LYS A 60 -11.30 -11.54 -2.06
C LYS A 60 -11.15 -13.05 -2.19
N LEU A 61 -10.22 -13.65 -1.43
CA LEU A 61 -10.02 -15.11 -1.43
C LEU A 61 -11.25 -15.84 -0.88
N GLU A 62 -11.85 -15.34 0.19
CA GLU A 62 -13.10 -15.88 0.75
C GLU A 62 -14.21 -15.87 -0.31
N LYS A 63 -14.48 -14.72 -0.92
CA LYS A 63 -15.52 -14.56 -1.96
C LYS A 63 -15.28 -15.38 -3.23
N ALA A 64 -14.04 -15.80 -3.50
CA ALA A 64 -13.74 -16.65 -4.64
C ALA A 64 -13.82 -18.14 -4.33
N GLY A 65 -13.83 -18.50 -3.04
CA GLY A 65 -14.05 -19.87 -2.56
C GLY A 65 -15.53 -20.19 -2.27
N GLU A 66 -16.37 -19.18 -2.12
CA GLU A 66 -17.85 -19.25 -2.15
C GLU A 66 -18.40 -19.48 -3.56
#